data_AF-A0A9P1GWI1-F1
#
_entry.id   AF-A0A9P1GWI1-F1
#
_cell.length_a   1.000
_cell.length_b   1.000
_cell.length_c   1.000
_cell.angle_alpha   90.00
_cell.angle_beta   90.00
_cell.angle_gamma   90.00
#
_symmetry.space_group_name_H-M   'P 1'
#
loop_
_entity.id
_entity.type
_entity.pdbx_description
1 polymer ?
#
loop_
_entity_poly.entity_id
_entity_poly.type
_entity_poly.pdbx_seq_one_letter_code
_entity_poly.pdbx_strand_id
1 'polypeptide(L)'
;MTLLSRRHRMSPEPIKKPEETSPPQQPPRRRRGRPRKDWTPLDDGPAASDATSSPTVLTPASSTEPDSLVSAINVADAELLFHFLTRTAQTFATDDDEKAKEDRMVQFWKSNAPRIGFAHPFVLRLIFAVTGRHMASLETDKTRQPRLASVADQHFSAGVSDMVKELANIGPNNCGALYIGAVLVCYCSFAAGPTTPGDLLVCNIDGGDDDDAEPARWLPMIRGLKLIRAAVDESVLFSGLMAPLGPSDAPANEESGPVFVRQGFPRLDWEEPLEKLRSLVHDDQGPNAPVLLRALDQLIVIYEAVYGRGDGVYDGPSENGLVFGWLYRLDNKFIHCLSRLMRL
;
A
#
# COMPACT_ATOMS: atom_id res chain seq x y z
N MET A 1 -21.71 12.51 15.18
CA MET A 1 -22.30 13.42 14.17
C MET A 1 -22.48 12.65 12.88
N THR A 2 -23.70 12.67 12.38
CA THR A 2 -24.36 11.73 11.49
C THR A 2 -23.93 11.87 10.02
N LEU A 3 -23.57 10.77 9.34
CA LEU A 3 -23.65 10.69 7.88
C LEU A 3 -24.49 9.48 7.47
N LEU A 4 -25.79 9.75 7.40
CA LEU A 4 -26.82 8.90 6.80
C LEU A 4 -26.73 8.98 5.27
N SER A 5 -26.65 7.79 4.68
CA SER A 5 -27.33 7.34 3.46
C SER A 5 -28.08 8.40 2.64
N ARG A 6 -27.60 8.67 1.41
CA ARG A 6 -28.44 9.18 0.32
C ARG A 6 -28.27 8.28 -0.91
N ARG A 7 -29.21 7.34 -1.05
CA ARG A 7 -29.53 6.68 -2.33
C ARG A 7 -30.02 7.73 -3.31
N HIS A 8 -29.34 7.90 -4.45
CA HIS A 8 -29.89 8.61 -5.59
C HIS A 8 -30.54 7.62 -6.55
N ARG A 9 -31.85 7.81 -6.75
CA ARG A 9 -32.70 7.10 -7.68
C ARG A 9 -32.56 7.80 -9.04
N MET A 10 -31.94 7.16 -10.03
CA MET A 10 -32.00 7.64 -11.42
C MET A 10 -33.06 6.84 -12.17
N SER A 11 -34.06 7.54 -12.71
CA SER A 11 -34.96 7.03 -13.75
C SER A 11 -34.34 7.34 -15.13
N PRO A 12 -34.61 6.52 -16.16
CA PRO A 12 -33.84 6.52 -17.41
C PRO A 12 -34.39 7.53 -18.44
N GLU A 13 -33.49 8.15 -19.22
CA GLU A 13 -33.82 8.89 -20.45
C GLU A 13 -33.31 8.17 -21.71
N PRO A 14 -33.92 8.41 -22.88
CA PRO A 14 -34.09 7.38 -23.91
C PRO A 14 -32.94 7.27 -24.93
N ILE A 15 -32.85 6.04 -25.45
CA ILE A 15 -31.93 5.51 -26.46
C ILE A 15 -32.07 6.25 -27.81
N LYS A 16 -30.96 6.76 -28.35
CA LYS A 16 -30.82 7.14 -29.77
C LYS A 16 -30.03 6.07 -30.52
N LYS A 17 -30.56 5.63 -31.67
CA LYS A 17 -29.97 4.64 -32.59
C LYS A 17 -28.76 5.20 -33.36
N PRO A 18 -27.87 4.33 -33.87
CA PRO A 18 -26.56 4.71 -34.41
C PRO A 18 -26.61 5.09 -35.90
N GLU A 19 -25.72 6.00 -36.29
CA GLU A 19 -25.48 6.44 -37.67
C GLU A 19 -24.09 5.93 -38.12
N GLU A 20 -24.06 5.20 -39.24
CA GLU A 20 -22.87 4.63 -39.87
C GLU A 20 -21.98 5.72 -40.49
N THR A 21 -20.67 5.70 -40.21
CA THR A 21 -19.66 6.34 -41.07
C THR A 21 -18.33 5.56 -41.06
N SER A 22 -17.77 5.44 -42.27
CA SER A 22 -16.68 4.58 -42.75
C SER A 22 -15.27 4.80 -42.14
N PRO A 23 -14.31 3.85 -42.32
CA PRO A 23 -13.11 3.74 -41.49
C PRO A 23 -11.93 4.62 -41.95
N PRO A 24 -11.03 5.03 -41.02
CA PRO A 24 -9.80 5.73 -41.35
C PRO A 24 -8.60 4.79 -41.66
N GLN A 25 -7.78 5.23 -42.61
CA GLN A 25 -6.58 4.56 -43.15
C GLN A 25 -5.38 4.57 -42.18
N GLN A 26 -4.59 3.49 -42.19
CA GLN A 26 -3.37 3.31 -41.37
C GLN A 26 -2.11 3.96 -42.00
N PRO A 27 -1.22 4.58 -41.21
CA PRO A 27 0.11 4.99 -41.66
C PRO A 27 1.18 3.87 -41.52
N PRO A 28 2.30 3.92 -42.27
CA PRO A 28 3.22 2.80 -42.45
C PRO A 28 4.20 2.59 -41.29
N ARG A 29 4.50 1.31 -41.02
CA ARG A 29 5.43 0.80 -40.01
C ARG A 29 6.89 1.17 -40.31
N ARG A 30 7.58 1.86 -39.38
CA ARG A 30 9.04 2.10 -39.43
C ARG A 30 9.81 0.92 -38.83
N ARG A 31 10.75 0.35 -39.60
CA ARG A 31 11.67 -0.72 -39.19
C ARG A 31 12.82 -0.15 -38.33
N ARG A 32 13.19 -0.85 -37.24
CA ARG A 32 14.40 -0.59 -36.44
C ARG A 32 15.63 -1.18 -37.13
N GLY A 33 16.56 -0.33 -37.55
CA GLY A 33 17.88 -0.71 -38.04
C GLY A 33 18.88 -0.89 -36.89
N ARG A 34 19.63 -1.98 -36.92
CA ARG A 34 20.71 -2.35 -36.00
C ARG A 34 22.05 -1.79 -36.53
N PRO A 35 22.79 -0.96 -35.78
CA PRO A 35 24.16 -0.62 -36.17
C PRO A 35 25.15 -1.73 -35.77
N ARG A 36 25.91 -2.24 -36.74
CA ARG A 36 27.09 -3.10 -36.51
C ARG A 36 28.26 -2.24 -36.03
N LYS A 37 28.99 -2.77 -35.04
CA LYS A 37 30.35 -2.37 -34.65
C LYS A 37 31.33 -3.02 -35.61
N ASP A 38 32.27 -2.24 -36.16
CA ASP A 38 33.55 -2.77 -36.61
C ASP A 38 34.66 -1.97 -35.91
N TRP A 39 35.52 -2.71 -35.22
CA TRP A 39 36.77 -2.26 -34.62
C TRP A 39 37.89 -2.54 -35.63
N THR A 40 38.85 -1.63 -35.81
CA THR A 40 40.29 -1.87 -35.59
C THR A 40 41.16 -0.68 -36.05
N PRO A 41 42.40 -0.56 -35.51
CA PRO A 41 43.20 0.67 -35.43
C PRO A 41 44.54 0.61 -36.22
N LEU A 42 45.40 1.62 -35.99
CA LEU A 42 46.83 1.83 -36.35
C LEU A 42 47.01 2.80 -37.53
N ASP A 43 47.66 3.97 -37.45
CA ASP A 43 48.92 4.50 -36.85
C ASP A 43 49.92 4.85 -37.98
N ASP A 44 50.77 5.85 -37.69
CA ASP A 44 51.92 6.41 -38.42
C ASP A 44 51.72 7.41 -39.59
N GLY A 45 52.29 8.62 -39.39
CA GLY A 45 52.49 9.70 -40.38
C GLY A 45 53.75 9.50 -41.25
N PRO A 46 54.47 10.55 -41.73
CA PRO A 46 54.33 11.99 -41.49
C PRO A 46 54.48 12.90 -42.75
N ALA A 47 54.48 14.22 -42.50
CA ALA A 47 55.09 15.33 -43.26
C ALA A 47 54.30 15.96 -44.43
N ALA A 48 53.85 17.21 -44.25
CA ALA A 48 54.51 18.38 -44.85
C ALA A 48 53.80 19.69 -44.44
N SER A 49 54.63 20.72 -44.31
CA SER A 49 54.40 22.11 -43.93
C SER A 49 53.24 22.81 -44.66
N ASP A 50 52.50 23.66 -43.96
CA ASP A 50 52.34 25.04 -44.42
C ASP A 50 51.96 26.01 -43.27
N ALA A 51 52.56 27.19 -43.32
CA ALA A 51 52.41 28.26 -42.36
C ALA A 51 51.23 29.17 -42.76
N THR A 52 50.42 29.64 -41.81
CA THR A 52 49.71 30.94 -41.89
C THR A 52 49.25 31.41 -40.50
N SER A 53 49.33 32.73 -40.31
CA SER A 53 49.29 33.59 -39.13
C SER A 53 47.96 33.76 -38.36
N SER A 54 48.12 34.11 -37.07
CA SER A 54 47.28 34.98 -36.20
C SER A 54 45.98 34.42 -35.57
N PRO A 55 45.43 35.00 -34.47
CA PRO A 55 45.98 35.90 -33.43
C PRO A 55 45.75 35.39 -31.97
N THR A 56 46.44 36.03 -31.02
CA THR A 56 46.28 35.87 -29.56
C THR A 56 44.86 36.25 -29.10
N VAL A 57 44.11 35.29 -28.56
CA VAL A 57 42.84 35.52 -27.84
C VAL A 57 43.11 35.42 -26.34
N LEU A 58 42.86 36.52 -25.63
CA LEU A 58 42.89 36.61 -24.18
C LEU A 58 41.83 35.68 -23.58
N THR A 59 42.27 34.77 -22.73
CA THR A 59 41.42 33.86 -21.94
C THR A 59 40.72 34.67 -20.84
N PRO A 60 39.38 34.69 -20.73
CA PRO A 60 38.74 35.15 -19.52
C PRO A 60 38.85 34.04 -18.48
N ALA A 61 39.43 34.36 -17.33
CA ALA A 61 39.36 33.51 -16.15
C ALA A 61 37.89 33.29 -15.80
N SER A 62 37.45 32.03 -15.86
CA SER A 62 36.14 31.63 -15.36
C SER A 62 36.16 31.80 -13.84
N SER A 63 35.42 32.79 -13.36
CA SER A 63 35.06 32.92 -11.96
C SER A 63 34.28 31.66 -11.57
N THR A 64 34.94 30.73 -10.90
CA THR A 64 34.29 29.65 -10.16
C THR A 64 33.52 30.30 -9.01
N GLU A 65 32.25 30.64 -9.25
CA GLU A 65 31.27 30.73 -8.18
C GLU A 65 31.23 29.36 -7.49
N PRO A 66 31.44 29.26 -6.16
CA PRO A 66 31.20 28.02 -5.47
C PRO A 66 29.70 27.77 -5.53
N ASP A 67 29.31 26.70 -6.23
CA ASP A 67 27.98 26.14 -6.25
C ASP A 67 27.56 25.86 -4.80
N SER A 68 26.89 26.83 -4.20
CA SER A 68 26.35 26.75 -2.86
C SER A 68 25.15 25.81 -2.95
N LEU A 69 25.43 24.51 -2.92
CA LEU A 69 24.46 23.43 -2.73
C LEU A 69 23.91 23.52 -1.30
N VAL A 70 23.23 24.61 -0.99
CA VAL A 70 22.25 24.61 0.08
C VAL A 70 21.13 23.74 -0.44
N SER A 71 21.08 22.48 -0.02
CA SER A 71 19.92 21.62 -0.25
C SER A 71 18.72 22.32 0.37
N ALA A 72 17.98 23.07 -0.45
CA ALA A 72 16.78 23.74 -0.02
C ALA A 72 15.81 22.68 0.53
N ILE A 73 15.21 22.97 1.68
CA ILE A 73 14.23 22.09 2.30
C ILE A 73 13.10 21.86 1.29
N ASN A 74 12.81 20.60 0.97
CA ASN A 74 11.63 20.26 0.18
C ASN A 74 10.39 20.48 1.04
N VAL A 75 9.71 21.61 0.83
CA VAL A 75 8.53 22.02 1.59
C VAL A 75 7.39 20.99 1.46
N ALA A 76 7.25 20.34 0.30
CA ALA A 76 6.22 19.33 0.10
C ALA A 76 6.46 18.09 0.98
N ASP A 77 7.70 17.59 1.02
CA ASP A 77 8.05 16.45 1.89
C ASP A 77 7.94 16.83 3.37
N ALA A 78 8.26 18.07 3.74
CA ALA A 78 8.10 18.58 5.10
C ALA A 78 6.62 18.65 5.52
N GLU A 79 5.72 19.09 4.63
CA GLU A 79 4.27 19.08 4.86
C GLU A 79 3.76 17.64 5.06
N LEU A 80 4.19 16.69 4.22
CA LEU A 80 3.84 15.27 4.35
C LEU A 80 4.35 14.70 5.68
N LEU A 81 5.60 14.95 6.05
CA LEU A 81 6.15 14.50 7.32
C LEU A 81 5.38 15.09 8.51
N PHE A 82 5.09 16.39 8.48
CA PHE A 82 4.34 17.05 9.54
C PHE A 82 2.93 16.46 9.68
N HIS A 83 2.24 16.23 8.56
CA HIS A 83 0.92 15.60 8.56
C HIS A 83 0.98 14.16 9.08
N PHE A 84 2.02 13.40 8.74
CA PHE A 84 2.23 12.05 9.25
C PHE A 84 2.33 12.05 10.78
N LEU A 85 3.24 12.88 11.30
CA LEU A 85 3.52 12.98 12.74
C LEU A 85 2.33 13.47 13.55
N THR A 86 1.47 14.31 12.96
CA THR A 86 0.34 14.91 13.68
C THR A 86 -0.97 14.15 13.51
N ARG A 87 -1.19 13.50 12.37
CA ARG A 87 -2.46 12.84 12.02
C ARG A 87 -2.30 11.39 11.57
N THR A 88 -1.61 11.11 10.46
CA THR A 88 -1.62 9.76 9.85
C THR A 88 -1.10 8.67 10.79
N ALA A 89 -0.06 8.95 11.58
CA ALA A 89 0.49 7.95 12.48
C ALA A 89 -0.50 7.51 13.58
N GLN A 90 -1.46 8.36 13.95
CA GLN A 90 -2.47 8.04 14.97
C GLN A 90 -3.49 7.06 14.43
N THR A 91 -3.90 7.24 13.16
CA THR A 91 -4.91 6.40 12.49
C THR A 91 -4.43 4.96 12.24
N PHE A 92 -3.17 4.63 12.55
CA PHE A 92 -2.66 3.26 12.48
C PHE A 92 -2.85 2.44 13.76
N ALA A 93 -3.18 3.10 14.87
CA ALA A 93 -3.23 2.46 16.19
C ALA A 93 -4.59 2.62 16.87
N THR A 94 -5.13 3.84 16.90
CA THR A 94 -6.42 4.11 17.55
C THR A 94 -7.11 5.33 16.93
N ASP A 95 -8.44 5.29 16.93
CA ASP A 95 -9.30 6.43 16.56
C ASP A 95 -9.69 7.29 17.79
N ASP A 96 -9.21 6.93 18.99
CA ASP A 96 -9.46 7.65 20.24
C ASP A 96 -8.26 8.55 20.61
N ASP A 97 -8.48 9.87 20.49
CA ASP A 97 -7.48 10.91 20.73
C ASP A 97 -6.90 10.92 22.16
N GLU A 98 -7.69 10.51 23.17
CA GLU A 98 -7.20 10.50 24.56
C GLU A 98 -6.32 9.29 24.84
N LYS A 99 -6.67 8.13 24.30
CA LYS A 99 -5.84 6.92 24.39
C LYS A 99 -4.58 7.00 23.55
N ALA A 100 -4.61 7.77 22.46
CA ALA A 100 -3.47 7.92 21.56
C ALA A 100 -2.19 8.47 22.22
N LYS A 101 -2.30 9.17 23.36
CA LYS A 101 -1.14 9.74 24.06
C LYS A 101 -0.26 8.66 24.70
N GLU A 102 -0.86 7.61 25.23
CA GLU A 102 -0.17 6.54 25.98
C GLU A 102 -0.01 5.25 25.17
N ASP A 103 -0.65 5.17 24.01
CA ASP A 103 -0.57 4.01 23.12
C ASP A 103 0.84 3.82 22.53
N ARG A 104 1.45 2.66 22.85
CA ARG A 104 2.80 2.28 22.39
C ARG A 104 2.94 2.27 20.87
N MET A 105 1.87 1.91 20.15
CA MET A 105 1.82 1.83 18.69
C MET A 105 1.74 3.23 18.08
N VAL A 106 0.98 4.14 18.71
CA VAL A 106 0.99 5.56 18.31
C VAL A 106 2.40 6.14 18.44
N GLN A 107 3.08 5.87 19.57
CA GLN A 107 4.46 6.34 19.77
C GLN A 107 5.44 5.71 18.78
N PHE A 108 5.27 4.43 18.46
CA PHE A 108 6.05 3.76 17.44
C PHE A 108 5.93 4.45 16.07
N TRP A 109 4.70 4.68 15.61
CA TRP A 109 4.49 5.31 14.30
C TRP A 109 4.90 6.78 14.29
N LYS A 110 4.66 7.54 15.37
CA LYS A 110 5.04 8.97 15.44
C LYS A 110 6.54 9.20 15.62
N SER A 111 7.27 8.29 16.26
CA SER A 111 8.69 8.51 16.59
C SER A 111 9.62 7.50 15.94
N ASN A 112 9.40 6.20 16.15
CA ASN A 112 10.34 5.17 15.75
C ASN A 112 10.35 4.98 14.23
N ALA A 113 9.19 4.91 13.58
CA ALA A 113 9.11 4.71 12.13
C ALA A 113 9.81 5.82 11.32
N PRO A 114 9.63 7.13 11.60
CA PRO A 114 10.41 8.19 10.98
C PRO A 114 11.92 8.09 11.23
N ARG A 115 12.34 7.72 12.45
CA ARG A 115 13.76 7.50 12.77
C ARG A 115 14.37 6.37 11.96
N ILE A 116 13.63 5.27 11.78
CA ILE A 116 14.02 4.19 10.87
C ILE A 116 14.08 4.72 9.44
N GLY A 117 13.14 5.57 9.03
CA GLY A 117 13.13 6.23 7.72
C GLY A 117 14.33 7.14 7.45
N PHE A 118 14.88 7.79 8.45
CA PHE A 118 16.11 8.57 8.30
C PHE A 118 17.35 7.68 8.06
N ALA A 119 17.37 6.46 8.59
CA ALA A 119 18.43 5.48 8.33
C ALA A 119 18.20 4.70 7.02
N HIS A 120 16.93 4.47 6.65
CA HIS A 120 16.51 3.72 5.47
C HIS A 120 15.53 4.57 4.62
N PRO A 121 16.03 5.35 3.65
CA PRO A 121 15.23 6.33 2.92
C PRO A 121 13.98 5.77 2.22
N PHE A 122 13.96 4.48 1.87
CA PHE A 122 12.78 3.85 1.27
C PHE A 122 11.58 3.87 2.23
N VAL A 123 11.80 3.72 3.54
CA VAL A 123 10.74 3.80 4.55
C VAL A 123 10.16 5.21 4.60
N LEU A 124 11.02 6.24 4.57
CA LEU A 124 10.54 7.63 4.61
C LEU A 124 9.70 7.97 3.36
N ARG A 125 10.11 7.47 2.19
CA ARG A 125 9.28 7.61 0.97
C ARG A 125 7.95 6.88 1.12
N LEU A 126 7.90 5.69 1.68
CA LEU A 126 6.64 4.99 1.92
C LEU A 126 5.76 5.69 2.96
N ILE A 127 6.34 6.33 3.98
CA ILE A 127 5.63 7.22 4.92
C ILE A 127 5.00 8.40 4.18
N PHE A 128 5.73 9.04 3.27
CA PHE A 128 5.21 10.12 2.45
C PHE A 128 4.09 9.65 1.52
N ALA A 129 4.23 8.47 0.93
CA ALA A 129 3.22 7.88 0.08
C ALA A 129 1.90 7.64 0.83
N VAL A 130 1.92 6.95 1.97
CA VAL A 130 0.69 6.69 2.74
C VAL A 130 0.08 7.98 3.25
N THR A 131 0.91 8.96 3.62
CA THR A 131 0.42 10.27 4.09
C THR A 131 -0.21 11.09 2.98
N GLY A 132 0.38 11.10 1.78
CA GLY A 132 -0.22 11.77 0.63
C GLY A 132 -1.59 11.17 0.26
N ARG A 133 -1.75 9.84 0.36
CA ARG A 133 -3.05 9.18 0.18
C ARG A 133 -4.05 9.56 1.27
N HIS A 134 -3.61 9.58 2.53
CA HIS A 134 -4.46 10.00 3.65
C HIS A 134 -4.92 11.45 3.47
N MET A 135 -4.01 12.38 3.17
CA MET A 135 -4.36 13.78 2.86
C MET A 135 -5.32 13.88 1.67
N ALA A 136 -5.10 13.13 0.60
CA ALA A 136 -6.00 13.11 -0.56
C ALA A 136 -7.41 12.62 -0.21
N SER A 137 -7.53 11.66 0.72
CA SER A 137 -8.84 11.15 1.18
C SER A 137 -9.65 12.16 2.00
N LEU A 138 -8.97 13.08 2.69
CA LEU A 138 -9.57 14.16 3.48
C LEU A 138 -9.81 15.43 2.66
N GLU A 139 -9.28 15.52 1.45
CA GLU A 139 -9.31 16.73 0.63
C GLU A 139 -10.66 16.90 -0.07
N THR A 140 -11.22 18.10 0.03
CA THR A 140 -12.49 18.47 -0.62
C THR A 140 -12.26 19.25 -1.91
N ASP A 141 -11.08 19.88 -2.05
CA ASP A 141 -10.67 20.56 -3.27
C ASP A 141 -10.31 19.53 -4.37
N LYS A 142 -11.15 19.52 -5.41
CA LYS A 142 -11.02 18.64 -6.58
C LYS A 142 -9.74 18.85 -7.40
N THR A 143 -9.02 19.95 -7.19
CA THR A 143 -7.75 20.24 -7.87
C THR A 143 -6.54 19.79 -7.04
N ARG A 144 -6.63 19.87 -5.72
CA ARG A 144 -5.56 19.47 -4.79
C ARG A 144 -5.54 17.97 -4.55
N GLN A 145 -6.70 17.34 -4.47
CA GLN A 145 -6.85 15.90 -4.27
C GLN A 145 -6.05 15.05 -5.29
N PRO A 146 -6.18 15.24 -6.62
CA PRO A 146 -5.39 14.47 -7.59
C PRO A 146 -3.89 14.78 -7.55
N ARG A 147 -3.49 15.99 -7.14
CA ARG A 147 -2.07 16.36 -6.97
C ARG A 147 -1.45 15.61 -5.79
N LEU A 148 -2.14 15.55 -4.65
CA LEU A 148 -1.72 14.77 -3.49
C LEU A 148 -1.60 13.28 -3.81
N ALA A 149 -2.57 12.73 -4.57
CA ALA A 149 -2.51 11.36 -5.04
C ALA A 149 -1.29 11.11 -5.96
N SER A 150 -1.01 12.02 -6.89
CA SER A 150 0.16 11.90 -7.78
C SER A 150 1.49 11.95 -7.01
N VAL A 151 1.62 12.85 -6.03
CA VAL A 151 2.79 12.91 -5.14
C VAL A 151 2.95 11.60 -4.35
N ALA A 152 1.84 11.07 -3.84
CA ALA A 152 1.84 9.78 -3.15
C ALA A 152 2.33 8.63 -4.05
N ASP A 153 1.86 8.58 -5.31
CA ASP A 153 2.27 7.54 -6.27
C ASP A 153 3.76 7.64 -6.63
N GLN A 154 4.31 8.85 -6.74
CA GLN A 154 5.75 9.07 -6.97
C GLN A 154 6.59 8.53 -5.81
N HIS A 155 6.24 8.90 -4.57
CA HIS A 155 6.93 8.39 -3.40
C HIS A 155 6.75 6.87 -3.22
N PHE A 156 5.56 6.34 -3.51
CA PHE A 156 5.29 4.91 -3.45
C PHE A 156 6.20 4.14 -4.41
N SER A 157 6.24 4.56 -5.68
CA SER A 157 7.04 3.92 -6.73
C SER A 157 8.54 3.95 -6.40
N ALA A 158 9.03 5.11 -5.94
CA ALA A 158 10.43 5.27 -5.55
C ALA A 158 10.77 4.45 -4.28
N GLY A 159 9.88 4.45 -3.29
CA GLY A 159 10.05 3.68 -2.06
C GLY A 159 10.10 2.17 -2.30
N VAL A 160 9.16 1.63 -3.10
CA VAL A 160 9.16 0.21 -3.46
C VAL A 160 10.41 -0.17 -4.25
N SER A 161 10.81 0.66 -5.22
CA SER A 161 12.02 0.41 -6.02
C SER A 161 13.27 0.31 -5.16
N ASP A 162 13.42 1.19 -4.17
CA ASP A 162 14.57 1.17 -3.27
C ASP A 162 14.49 0.04 -2.24
N MET A 163 13.29 -0.27 -1.73
CA MET A 163 13.07 -1.41 -0.84
C MET A 163 13.46 -2.73 -1.51
N VAL A 164 13.10 -2.94 -2.78
CA VAL A 164 13.42 -4.16 -3.54
C VAL A 164 14.93 -4.36 -3.68
N LYS A 165 15.72 -3.28 -3.79
CA LYS A 165 17.19 -3.36 -3.85
C LYS A 165 17.80 -3.85 -2.53
N GLU A 166 17.21 -3.45 -1.39
CA GLU A 166 17.66 -3.90 -0.07
C GLU A 166 17.20 -5.33 0.27
N LEU A 167 16.07 -5.77 -0.30
CA LEU A 167 15.49 -7.08 -0.05
C LEU A 167 16.43 -8.25 -0.42
N ALA A 168 17.32 -8.04 -1.40
CA ALA A 168 18.32 -9.03 -1.80
C ALA A 168 19.31 -9.39 -0.68
N ASN A 169 19.49 -8.51 0.31
CA ASN A 169 20.44 -8.67 1.40
C ASN A 169 19.74 -8.44 2.76
N ILE A 170 18.67 -9.19 3.01
CA ILE A 170 17.98 -9.13 4.31
C ILE A 170 18.90 -9.62 5.43
N GLY A 171 18.98 -8.85 6.52
CA GLY A 171 19.77 -9.17 7.70
C GLY A 171 19.38 -8.34 8.92
N PRO A 172 20.08 -8.52 10.05
CA PRO A 172 19.74 -7.87 11.33
C PRO A 172 19.67 -6.34 11.24
N ASN A 173 20.44 -5.72 10.35
CA ASN A 173 20.55 -4.27 10.24
C ASN A 173 19.41 -3.61 9.43
N ASN A 174 18.71 -4.35 8.57
CA ASN A 174 17.66 -3.80 7.69
C ASN A 174 16.33 -4.55 7.76
N CYS A 175 16.26 -5.70 8.44
CA CYS A 175 15.06 -6.51 8.55
C CYS A 175 13.85 -5.73 9.12
N GLY A 176 14.07 -4.93 10.16
CA GLY A 176 13.04 -4.08 10.75
C GLY A 176 12.52 -3.04 9.74
N ALA A 177 13.43 -2.38 9.02
CA ALA A 177 13.08 -1.41 7.97
C ALA A 177 12.31 -2.06 6.82
N LEU A 178 12.74 -3.25 6.36
CA LEU A 178 12.06 -4.01 5.32
C LEU A 178 10.66 -4.45 5.77
N TYR A 179 10.51 -4.88 7.03
CA TYR A 179 9.23 -5.26 7.59
C TYR A 179 8.25 -4.08 7.63
N ILE A 180 8.66 -2.93 8.18
CA ILE A 180 7.78 -1.75 8.18
C ILE A 180 7.52 -1.21 6.78
N GLY A 181 8.50 -1.32 5.87
CA GLY A 181 8.32 -0.99 4.46
C GLY A 181 7.22 -1.85 3.84
N ALA A 182 7.23 -3.16 4.08
CA ALA A 182 6.17 -4.06 3.63
C ALA A 182 4.79 -3.71 4.23
N VAL A 183 4.74 -3.35 5.51
CA VAL A 183 3.49 -2.88 6.17
C VAL A 183 2.98 -1.59 5.50
N LEU A 184 3.85 -0.60 5.28
CA LEU A 184 3.49 0.66 4.62
C LEU A 184 3.05 0.42 3.16
N VAL A 185 3.68 -0.51 2.44
CA VAL A 185 3.24 -0.93 1.10
C VAL A 185 1.82 -1.49 1.14
N CYS A 186 1.49 -2.31 2.14
CA CYS A 186 0.12 -2.79 2.34
C CYS A 186 -0.84 -1.62 2.55
N TYR A 187 -0.54 -0.69 3.46
CA TYR A 187 -1.38 0.47 3.72
C TYR A 187 -1.55 1.38 2.50
N CYS A 188 -0.47 1.66 1.77
CA CYS A 188 -0.53 2.46 0.54
C CYS A 188 -1.48 1.84 -0.48
N SER A 189 -1.41 0.52 -0.68
CA SER A 189 -2.25 -0.17 -1.67
C SER A 189 -3.71 -0.22 -1.23
N PHE A 190 -3.99 -0.41 0.06
CA PHE A 190 -5.37 -0.31 0.56
C PHE A 190 -5.92 1.12 0.45
N ALA A 191 -5.09 2.12 0.79
CA ALA A 191 -5.47 3.53 0.69
C ALA A 191 -5.60 4.03 -0.76
N ALA A 192 -5.04 3.33 -1.74
CA ALA A 192 -5.26 3.63 -3.15
C ALA A 192 -6.70 3.33 -3.59
N GLY A 193 -7.40 2.45 -2.86
CA GLY A 193 -8.78 2.09 -3.12
C GLY A 193 -8.98 1.24 -4.38
N PRO A 194 -10.25 0.92 -4.70
CA PRO A 194 -10.60 0.17 -5.91
C PRO A 194 -10.31 0.99 -7.17
N THR A 195 -9.80 0.34 -8.21
CA THR A 195 -9.56 0.95 -9.54
C THR A 195 -10.77 0.75 -10.45
N THR A 196 -11.46 -0.39 -10.33
CA THR A 196 -12.71 -0.69 -11.04
C THR A 196 -13.86 -0.97 -10.07
N PRO A 197 -15.13 -0.88 -10.50
CA PRO A 197 -16.29 -1.23 -9.67
C PRO A 197 -16.24 -2.66 -9.13
N GLY A 198 -15.60 -3.59 -9.83
CA GLY A 198 -15.43 -4.98 -9.41
C GLY A 198 -14.21 -5.25 -8.55
N ASP A 199 -13.35 -4.27 -8.25
CA ASP A 199 -12.25 -4.43 -7.29
C ASP A 199 -12.81 -4.52 -5.86
N LEU A 200 -13.17 -5.73 -5.43
CA LEU A 200 -13.45 -6.00 -4.01
C LEU A 200 -12.15 -6.13 -3.23
N LEU A 201 -12.23 -5.94 -1.91
CA LEU A 201 -11.06 -5.99 -1.02
C LEU A 201 -10.25 -7.29 -1.17
N VAL A 202 -10.94 -8.42 -1.33
CA VAL A 202 -10.32 -9.76 -1.40
C VAL A 202 -10.08 -10.22 -2.84
N CYS A 203 -10.88 -9.76 -3.79
CA CYS A 203 -10.94 -10.32 -5.13
C CYS A 203 -11.52 -9.33 -6.16
N ASN A 204 -11.30 -9.58 -7.45
CA ASN A 204 -11.89 -8.77 -8.52
C ASN A 204 -13.02 -9.57 -9.19
N ILE A 205 -14.24 -9.01 -9.27
CA ILE A 205 -15.41 -9.67 -9.88
C ILE A 205 -15.61 -9.35 -11.36
N ASP A 206 -14.88 -8.36 -11.89
CA ASP A 206 -14.89 -7.97 -13.31
C ASP A 206 -13.87 -8.79 -14.13
N GLY A 207 -12.98 -9.55 -13.47
CA GLY A 207 -12.03 -10.46 -14.10
C GLY A 207 -12.79 -11.63 -14.71
N GLY A 208 -13.05 -11.56 -16.02
CA GLY A 208 -13.58 -12.68 -16.79
C GLY A 208 -12.60 -13.86 -16.86
N ASP A 209 -13.04 -14.94 -17.48
CA ASP A 209 -12.36 -16.24 -17.74
C ASP A 209 -10.95 -16.19 -18.36
N ASP A 210 -10.33 -15.01 -18.48
CA ASP A 210 -8.97 -14.88 -18.94
C ASP A 210 -8.00 -15.49 -17.91
N ASP A 211 -7.13 -16.38 -18.40
CA ASP A 211 -6.02 -17.01 -17.67
C ASP A 211 -5.08 -15.98 -17.01
N ASP A 212 -5.21 -14.70 -17.38
CA ASP A 212 -4.45 -13.54 -16.90
C ASP A 212 -5.15 -12.74 -15.78
N ALA A 213 -6.24 -13.23 -15.18
CA ALA A 213 -6.91 -12.56 -14.06
C ALA A 213 -5.91 -12.20 -12.95
N GLU A 214 -5.63 -10.90 -12.79
CA GLU A 214 -4.61 -10.43 -11.85
C GLU A 214 -4.98 -10.87 -10.43
N PRO A 215 -4.07 -11.55 -9.71
CA PRO A 215 -4.32 -11.87 -8.31
C PRO A 215 -4.59 -10.58 -7.55
N ALA A 216 -5.54 -10.64 -6.61
CA ALA A 216 -5.92 -9.48 -5.83
C ALA A 216 -4.67 -8.77 -5.28
N ARG A 217 -4.57 -7.46 -5.52
CA ARG A 217 -3.35 -6.65 -5.30
C ARG A 217 -2.76 -6.77 -3.89
N TRP A 218 -3.58 -7.15 -2.91
CA TRP A 218 -3.16 -7.36 -1.54
C TRP A 218 -2.39 -8.66 -1.29
N LEU A 219 -2.61 -9.70 -2.11
CA LEU A 219 -2.06 -11.04 -1.91
C LEU A 219 -0.53 -11.07 -1.97
N PRO A 220 0.14 -10.51 -3.01
CA PRO A 220 1.60 -10.48 -3.04
C PRO A 220 2.19 -9.73 -1.85
N MET A 221 1.52 -8.68 -1.36
CA MET A 221 2.01 -7.86 -0.26
C MET A 221 1.94 -8.58 1.08
N ILE A 222 0.79 -9.18 1.41
CA ILE A 222 0.64 -9.96 2.64
C ILE A 222 1.58 -11.17 2.64
N ARG A 223 1.79 -11.79 1.47
CA ARG A 223 2.79 -12.87 1.32
C ARG A 223 4.21 -12.35 1.55
N GLY A 224 4.56 -11.20 0.98
CA GLY A 224 5.86 -10.55 1.20
C GLY A 224 6.12 -10.26 2.68
N LEU A 225 5.12 -9.72 3.38
CA LEU A 225 5.19 -9.46 4.82
C LEU A 225 5.42 -10.75 5.64
N LYS A 226 4.69 -11.82 5.32
CA LYS A 226 4.87 -13.14 5.95
C LYS A 226 6.27 -13.71 5.71
N LEU A 227 6.79 -13.57 4.49
CA LEU A 227 8.12 -14.06 4.14
C LEU A 227 9.21 -13.32 4.91
N ILE A 228 9.12 -12.00 5.03
CA ILE A 228 10.06 -11.20 5.85
C ILE A 228 10.01 -11.66 7.32
N ARG A 229 8.80 -11.83 7.87
CA ARG A 229 8.62 -12.31 9.25
C ARG A 229 9.17 -13.72 9.47
N ALA A 230 9.08 -14.60 8.47
CA ALA A 230 9.58 -15.97 8.55
C ALA A 230 11.09 -16.08 8.29
N ALA A 231 11.68 -15.12 7.59
CA ALA A 231 13.09 -15.14 7.21
C ALA A 231 14.04 -14.68 8.34
N VAL A 232 13.52 -14.03 9.38
CA VAL A 232 14.32 -13.41 10.44
C VAL A 232 13.76 -13.84 11.80
N ASP A 233 14.67 -14.13 12.73
CA ASP A 233 14.28 -14.45 14.10
C ASP A 233 13.51 -13.28 14.75
N GLU A 234 12.46 -13.61 15.52
CA GLU A 234 11.57 -12.62 16.11
C GLU A 234 12.28 -11.65 17.06
N SER A 235 13.25 -12.15 17.83
CA SER A 235 14.03 -11.31 18.76
C SER A 235 14.93 -10.33 18.03
N VAL A 236 15.39 -10.69 16.83
CA VAL A 236 16.18 -9.81 15.96
C VAL A 236 15.26 -8.79 15.29
N LEU A 237 14.14 -9.25 14.73
CA LEU A 237 13.19 -8.42 13.99
C LEU A 237 12.58 -7.32 14.86
N PHE A 238 12.21 -7.65 16.10
CA PHE A 238 11.60 -6.72 17.04
C PHE A 238 12.60 -6.18 18.09
N SER A 239 13.85 -5.99 17.68
CA SER A 239 14.86 -5.32 18.52
C SER A 239 14.88 -3.80 18.33
N GLY A 240 15.46 -3.08 19.29
CA GLY A 240 15.71 -1.63 19.17
C GLY A 240 14.44 -0.82 18.91
N LEU A 241 14.43 -0.03 17.81
CA LEU A 241 13.28 0.80 17.43
C LEU A 241 12.03 -0.01 17.05
N MET A 242 12.18 -1.30 16.76
CA MET A 242 11.08 -2.22 16.41
C MET A 242 10.43 -2.88 17.63
N ALA A 243 11.00 -2.74 18.83
CA ALA A 243 10.50 -3.38 20.05
C ALA A 243 9.00 -3.17 20.33
N PRO A 244 8.40 -1.99 20.08
CA PRO A 244 6.95 -1.81 20.26
C PRO A 244 6.07 -2.63 19.32
N LEU A 245 6.61 -3.23 18.25
CA LEU A 245 5.88 -4.14 17.35
C LEU A 245 6.01 -5.61 17.76
N GLY A 246 6.89 -5.93 18.71
CA GLY A 246 7.07 -7.27 19.23
C GLY A 246 5.93 -7.71 20.15
N PRO A 247 5.95 -8.97 20.61
CA PRO A 247 5.01 -9.49 21.59
C PRO A 247 4.91 -8.56 22.81
N SER A 248 3.69 -8.28 23.27
CA SER A 248 3.48 -7.54 24.50
C SER A 248 3.36 -8.50 25.67
N ASP A 249 4.17 -8.29 26.72
CA ASP A 249 3.98 -8.97 28.00
C ASP A 249 2.87 -8.30 28.85
N ALA A 250 2.26 -7.22 28.35
CA ALA A 250 1.18 -6.55 29.05
C ALA A 250 -0.02 -7.51 29.20
N PRO A 251 -0.63 -7.59 30.40
CA PRO A 251 -1.80 -8.43 30.60
C PRO A 251 -2.89 -7.99 29.62
N ALA A 252 -3.55 -8.96 28.97
CA ALA A 252 -4.58 -8.78 27.95
C ALA A 252 -5.82 -7.95 28.39
N ASN A 253 -5.82 -7.41 29.62
CA ASN A 253 -6.94 -6.82 30.32
C ASN A 253 -7.14 -5.31 30.10
N GLU A 254 -6.24 -4.59 29.41
CA GLU A 254 -6.38 -3.13 29.30
C GLU A 254 -7.46 -2.68 28.29
N GLU A 255 -7.95 -3.58 27.43
CA GLU A 255 -8.99 -3.26 26.44
C GLU A 255 -10.10 -4.31 26.36
N SER A 256 -10.70 -4.66 27.50
CA SER A 256 -11.81 -5.60 27.57
C SER A 256 -13.04 -5.10 26.81
N GLY A 257 -13.70 -6.00 26.07
CA GLY A 257 -14.95 -5.73 25.37
C GLY A 257 -14.79 -5.38 23.89
N PRO A 258 -15.90 -5.36 23.14
CA PRO A 258 -15.87 -5.24 21.69
C PRO A 258 -15.60 -3.81 21.21
N VAL A 259 -14.98 -3.68 20.04
CA VAL A 259 -14.49 -2.40 19.50
C VAL A 259 -15.57 -1.31 19.45
N PHE A 260 -16.82 -1.67 19.12
CA PHE A 260 -17.93 -0.71 19.05
C PHE A 260 -18.22 -0.01 20.38
N VAL A 261 -18.08 -0.72 21.50
CA VAL A 261 -18.24 -0.14 22.85
C VAL A 261 -17.08 0.81 23.13
N ARG A 262 -15.86 0.36 22.83
CA ARG A 262 -14.64 1.12 23.10
C ARG A 262 -14.56 2.42 22.30
N GLN A 263 -15.03 2.41 21.06
CA GLN A 263 -14.98 3.55 20.13
C GLN A 263 -16.31 4.31 20.02
N GLY A 264 -17.39 3.83 20.67
CA GLY A 264 -18.67 4.51 20.73
C GLY A 264 -19.42 4.61 19.39
N PHE A 265 -19.28 3.63 18.49
CA PHE A 265 -20.06 3.55 17.26
C PHE A 265 -21.22 2.54 17.35
N PRO A 266 -22.26 2.62 16.49
CA PRO A 266 -23.43 1.74 16.59
C PRO A 266 -23.10 0.25 16.39
N ARG A 267 -23.66 -0.61 17.23
CA ARG A 267 -23.59 -2.07 17.05
C ARG A 267 -24.36 -2.48 15.79
N LEU A 268 -23.76 -3.38 15.01
CA LEU A 268 -24.39 -4.04 13.88
C LEU A 268 -24.92 -5.41 14.33
N ASP A 269 -26.17 -5.73 14.00
CA ASP A 269 -26.71 -7.09 14.19
C ASP A 269 -26.21 -8.00 13.06
N TRP A 270 -25.19 -8.80 13.35
CA TRP A 270 -24.45 -9.58 12.35
C TRP A 270 -24.73 -11.09 12.44
N GLU A 271 -25.24 -11.56 13.57
CA GLU A 271 -25.39 -12.99 13.86
C GLU A 271 -26.35 -13.69 12.90
N GLU A 272 -27.56 -13.15 12.71
CA GLU A 272 -28.56 -13.76 11.82
C GLU A 272 -28.09 -13.77 10.34
N PRO A 273 -27.54 -12.68 9.77
CA PRO A 273 -26.97 -12.71 8.43
C PRO A 273 -25.84 -13.75 8.25
N LEU A 274 -24.90 -13.85 9.19
CA LEU A 274 -23.79 -14.79 9.06
C LEU A 274 -24.24 -16.25 9.28
N GLU A 275 -25.24 -16.50 10.12
CA GLU A 275 -25.81 -17.84 10.28
C GLU A 275 -26.56 -18.27 9.01
N LYS A 276 -27.31 -17.36 8.37
CA LYS A 276 -27.92 -17.63 7.05
C LYS A 276 -26.86 -17.96 6.00
N LEU A 277 -25.76 -17.21 5.95
CA LEU A 277 -24.65 -17.50 5.04
C LEU A 277 -24.04 -18.88 5.32
N ARG A 278 -23.88 -19.24 6.59
CA ARG A 278 -23.37 -20.56 6.99
C ARG A 278 -24.27 -21.68 6.46
N SER A 279 -25.58 -21.56 6.65
CA SER A 279 -26.55 -22.54 6.15
C SER A 279 -26.49 -22.68 4.63
N LEU A 280 -26.41 -21.56 3.89
CA LEU A 280 -26.28 -21.60 2.43
C LEU A 280 -25.02 -22.35 1.96
N VAL A 281 -23.88 -22.11 2.61
CA VAL A 281 -22.62 -22.81 2.29
C VAL A 281 -22.70 -24.30 2.65
N HIS A 282 -23.39 -24.63 3.74
CA HIS A 282 -23.60 -26.01 4.17
C HIS A 282 -24.52 -26.77 3.20
N ASP A 283 -25.62 -26.15 2.79
CA ASP A 283 -26.65 -26.73 1.93
C ASP A 283 -26.16 -26.96 0.49
N ASP A 284 -25.24 -26.12 0.00
CA ASP A 284 -24.61 -26.29 -1.32
C ASP A 284 -23.85 -27.63 -1.45
N GLN A 285 -23.39 -28.20 -0.33
CA GLN A 285 -22.57 -29.44 -0.26
C GLN A 285 -21.41 -29.50 -1.28
N GLY A 286 -20.95 -28.35 -1.76
CA GLY A 286 -19.87 -28.27 -2.73
C GLY A 286 -18.55 -28.80 -2.16
N PRO A 287 -17.62 -29.26 -3.01
CA PRO A 287 -16.30 -29.73 -2.58
C PRO A 287 -15.48 -28.67 -1.83
N ASN A 288 -15.88 -27.40 -1.97
CA ASN A 288 -15.26 -26.24 -1.34
C ASN A 288 -15.90 -25.86 0.00
N ALA A 289 -17.07 -26.42 0.37
CA ALA A 289 -17.81 -26.02 1.57
C ALA A 289 -16.96 -26.05 2.86
N PRO A 290 -16.11 -27.06 3.13
CA PRO A 290 -15.26 -27.06 4.33
C PRO A 290 -14.26 -25.89 4.36
N VAL A 291 -13.78 -25.45 3.20
CA VAL A 291 -12.83 -24.33 3.08
C VAL A 291 -13.54 -23.00 3.32
N LEU A 292 -14.74 -22.84 2.76
CA LEU A 292 -15.56 -21.65 2.93
C LEU A 292 -16.04 -21.49 4.38
N LEU A 293 -16.48 -22.58 5.02
CA LEU A 293 -16.91 -22.57 6.42
C LEU A 293 -15.77 -22.16 7.36
N ARG A 294 -14.54 -22.66 7.14
CA ARG A 294 -13.38 -22.21 7.95
C ARG A 294 -13.08 -20.73 7.78
N ALA A 295 -13.19 -20.19 6.57
CA ALA A 295 -12.99 -18.75 6.34
C ALA A 295 -14.09 -17.92 6.99
N LEU A 296 -15.33 -18.42 6.98
CA LEU A 296 -16.47 -17.82 7.67
C LEU A 296 -16.28 -17.84 9.20
N ASP A 297 -15.79 -18.93 9.78
CA ASP A 297 -15.49 -19.02 11.21
C ASP A 297 -14.46 -17.97 11.63
N GLN A 298 -13.41 -17.77 10.83
CA GLN A 298 -12.44 -16.71 11.07
C GLN A 298 -13.04 -15.30 10.97
N LEU A 299 -14.01 -15.10 10.06
CA LEU A 299 -14.71 -13.83 9.92
C LEU A 299 -15.64 -13.57 11.11
N ILE A 300 -16.37 -14.59 11.58
CA ILE A 300 -17.25 -14.51 12.75
C ILE A 300 -16.49 -14.01 13.99
N VAL A 301 -15.28 -14.52 14.23
CA VAL A 301 -14.43 -14.08 15.35
C VAL A 301 -14.13 -12.58 15.29
N ILE A 302 -14.02 -12.02 14.09
CA ILE A 302 -13.77 -10.58 13.89
C ILE A 302 -15.04 -9.79 14.14
N TYR A 303 -16.17 -10.23 13.62
CA TYR A 303 -17.46 -9.60 13.91
C TYR A 303 -17.78 -9.62 15.41
N GLU A 304 -17.49 -10.72 16.08
CA GLU A 304 -17.63 -10.86 17.53
C GLU A 304 -16.70 -9.89 18.29
N ALA A 305 -15.44 -9.77 17.88
CA ALA A 305 -14.51 -8.81 18.47
C ALA A 305 -14.89 -7.34 18.20
N VAL A 306 -15.46 -7.03 17.04
CA VAL A 306 -15.81 -5.66 16.64
C VAL A 306 -17.16 -5.23 17.22
N TYR A 307 -18.18 -6.09 17.13
CA TYR A 307 -19.58 -5.76 17.44
C TYR A 307 -20.13 -6.49 18.67
N GLY A 308 -19.39 -7.43 19.27
CA GLY A 308 -19.89 -8.28 20.35
C GLY A 308 -21.00 -9.22 19.88
N ARG A 309 -21.43 -10.15 20.74
CA ARG A 309 -22.69 -10.89 20.54
C ARG A 309 -23.87 -10.09 21.11
N GLY A 310 -25.07 -10.67 21.12
CA GLY A 310 -26.28 -10.04 21.66
C GLY A 310 -26.20 -9.57 23.12
N ASP A 311 -25.18 -10.01 23.88
CA ASP A 311 -24.85 -9.53 25.23
C ASP A 311 -23.93 -8.29 25.22
N GLY A 312 -23.37 -7.92 24.07
CA GLY A 312 -22.44 -6.80 23.91
C GLY A 312 -21.05 -7.06 24.51
N VAL A 313 -20.72 -8.32 24.81
CA VAL A 313 -19.45 -8.69 25.47
C VAL A 313 -18.52 -9.37 24.47
N TYR A 314 -17.21 -9.21 24.70
CA TYR A 314 -16.16 -9.91 23.99
C TYR A 314 -14.96 -10.12 24.91
N ASP A 315 -14.62 -11.39 25.14
CA ASP A 315 -13.53 -11.83 26.04
C ASP A 315 -12.36 -12.48 25.29
N GLY A 316 -12.34 -12.38 23.95
CA GLY A 316 -11.24 -12.92 23.15
C GLY A 316 -10.08 -11.93 22.97
N PRO A 317 -9.02 -12.33 22.23
CA PRO A 317 -7.89 -11.46 21.92
C PRO A 317 -8.31 -10.16 21.21
N SER A 318 -7.80 -9.01 21.64
CA SER A 318 -8.10 -7.70 21.03
C SER A 318 -7.68 -7.61 19.56
N GLU A 319 -6.66 -8.37 19.16
CA GLU A 319 -6.18 -8.48 17.77
C GLU A 319 -7.26 -8.93 16.78
N ASN A 320 -8.29 -9.64 17.25
CA ASN A 320 -9.40 -10.05 16.40
C ASN A 320 -10.27 -8.87 15.95
N GLY A 321 -10.18 -7.70 16.60
CA GLY A 321 -10.83 -6.47 16.13
C GLY A 321 -10.20 -5.91 14.84
N LEU A 322 -9.01 -6.39 14.45
CA LEU A 322 -8.29 -5.91 13.28
C LEU A 322 -8.74 -6.66 12.02
N VAL A 323 -9.56 -6.00 11.18
CA VAL A 323 -10.05 -6.57 9.91
C VAL A 323 -8.90 -7.03 9.00
N PHE A 324 -7.79 -6.30 8.94
CA PHE A 324 -6.61 -6.72 8.17
C PHE A 324 -5.92 -7.97 8.75
N GLY A 325 -6.12 -8.24 10.05
CA GLY A 325 -5.72 -9.50 10.67
C GLY A 325 -6.44 -10.71 10.07
N TRP A 326 -7.64 -10.54 9.52
CA TRP A 326 -8.30 -11.56 8.71
C TRP A 326 -7.50 -11.90 7.46
N LEU A 327 -7.19 -10.87 6.64
CA LEU A 327 -6.48 -11.03 5.37
C LEU A 327 -5.10 -11.66 5.58
N TYR A 328 -4.44 -11.30 6.67
CA TYR A 328 -3.19 -11.93 7.09
C TYR A 328 -3.38 -13.41 7.48
N ARG A 329 -4.51 -13.82 8.04
CA ARG A 329 -4.76 -15.20 8.50
C ARG A 329 -5.48 -16.10 7.48
N LEU A 330 -5.91 -15.55 6.34
CA LEU A 330 -6.60 -16.32 5.30
C LEU A 330 -5.76 -17.53 4.84
N ASP A 331 -6.41 -18.68 4.79
CA ASP A 331 -5.84 -19.95 4.31
C ASP A 331 -5.59 -19.85 2.80
N ASN A 332 -4.40 -20.30 2.35
CA ASN A 332 -4.08 -20.41 0.93
C ASN A 332 -5.14 -21.24 0.19
N LYS A 333 -5.72 -22.28 0.82
CA LYS A 333 -6.80 -23.08 0.22
C LYS A 333 -8.03 -22.24 -0.10
N PHE A 334 -8.38 -21.29 0.76
CA PHE A 334 -9.51 -20.37 0.52
C PHE A 334 -9.20 -19.39 -0.60
N ILE A 335 -7.99 -18.83 -0.62
CA ILE A 335 -7.54 -17.95 -1.71
C ILE A 335 -7.56 -18.69 -3.06
N HIS A 336 -7.08 -19.93 -3.10
CA HIS A 336 -7.12 -20.76 -4.31
C HIS A 336 -8.58 -21.08 -4.72
N CYS A 337 -9.44 -21.39 -3.76
CA CYS A 337 -10.87 -21.59 -4.01
C CYS A 337 -11.52 -20.36 -4.64
N LEU A 338 -11.31 -19.17 -4.08
CA LEU A 338 -11.81 -17.90 -4.63
C LEU A 338 -11.29 -17.66 -6.04
N SER A 339 -9.98 -17.83 -6.26
CA SER A 339 -9.39 -17.63 -7.59
C SER A 339 -9.94 -18.59 -8.65
N ARG A 340 -10.44 -19.78 -8.26
CA ARG A 340 -11.04 -20.75 -9.18
C ARG A 340 -12.52 -20.46 -9.44
N LEU A 341 -13.25 -19.98 -8.44
CA LEU A 341 -14.67 -19.63 -8.57
C LEU A 341 -14.89 -18.37 -9.43
N MET A 342 -13.89 -17.50 -9.53
CA MET A 342 -13.93 -16.34 -10.43
C MET A 342 -13.53 -16.66 -11.88
N ARG A 343 -13.20 -17.93 -12.17
CA ARG A 343 -12.90 -18.44 -13.52
C ARG A 343 -14.03 -19.32 -14.08
N LEU A 344 -15.24 -19.17 -13.52
CA LEU A 344 -16.45 -19.93 -13.84
C LEU A 344 -17.61 -18.95 -14.04
#